data_AF-A0A928NFS3-F1
#
_entry.id   AF-A0A928NFS3-F1
#
_cell.length_a   1.000
_cell.length_b   1.000
_cell.length_c   1.000
_cell.angle_alpha   90.00
_cell.angle_beta   90.00
_cell.angle_gamma   90.00
#
_symmetry.space_group_name_H-M   'P 1'
#
loop_
_entity.id
_entity.type
_entity.pdbx_description
1 polymer ?
#
loop_
_entity_poly.entity_id
_entity_poly.type
_entity_poly.pdbx_seq_one_letter_code
_entity_poly.pdbx_strand_id
1 'polypeptide(L)'
;MFDTYGKIGQFVNINSGELVIGNSTSAAIVSAALAKARVFFDDVRYLKAAEDSLEYHIELFKQIGITNGGPGEILGAPDSESAFGLLESCVVLYEVTKAEKWLSYAKGVAWYCSSWVVSYAYHFPSSSEFGRLNINTVGSVFANVQNKHSAPGICTLSGDSLLKLYRYTKHEEYLDLIKDIAYFIPQCVSTETKPIYSWDSPPKQLPAGYICERVNMSDWEGFERVGGVFCGTCWPETSLILSYAELMTEREMLP
;
A
#
# COMPACT_ATOMS: atom_id res chain seq x y z
N MET A 1 7.70 -24.78 0.23
CA MET A 1 6.96 -24.10 -0.84
C MET A 1 7.89 -23.61 -1.92
N PHE A 2 8.78 -22.64 -1.64
CA PHE A 2 9.73 -22.16 -2.64
C PHE A 2 10.63 -23.28 -3.18
N ASP A 3 11.20 -24.11 -2.31
CA ASP A 3 12.01 -25.29 -2.72
C ASP A 3 11.25 -26.31 -3.59
N THR A 4 9.92 -26.33 -3.50
CA THR A 4 9.06 -27.30 -4.21
C THR A 4 8.59 -26.74 -5.56
N TYR A 5 8.21 -25.46 -5.59
CA TYR A 5 7.52 -24.85 -6.73
C TYR A 5 8.36 -23.77 -7.45
N GLY A 6 9.51 -23.38 -6.91
CA GLY A 6 10.33 -22.27 -7.40
C GLY A 6 9.67 -20.90 -7.26
N LYS A 7 8.56 -20.82 -6.51
CA LYS A 7 7.76 -19.61 -6.29
C LYS A 7 6.94 -19.70 -5.02
N ILE A 8 6.47 -18.54 -4.56
CA ILE A 8 5.44 -18.38 -3.55
C ILE A 8 4.27 -17.73 -4.27
N GLY A 9 3.04 -18.16 -4.02
CA GLY A 9 1.87 -17.61 -4.73
C GLY A 9 0.70 -17.29 -3.80
N GLN A 10 -0.42 -16.94 -4.42
CA GLN A 10 -1.58 -16.35 -3.77
C GLN A 10 -2.38 -17.35 -2.95
N PHE A 11 -2.78 -18.48 -3.56
CA PHE A 11 -3.63 -19.45 -2.89
C PHE A 11 -2.91 -20.77 -2.69
N VAL A 12 -2.95 -21.25 -1.46
CA VAL A 12 -2.34 -22.48 -1.01
C VAL A 12 -3.41 -23.32 -0.35
N ASN A 13 -3.46 -24.61 -0.67
CA ASN A 13 -4.32 -25.55 0.03
C ASN A 13 -3.80 -25.72 1.46
N ILE A 14 -4.60 -25.33 2.45
CA ILE A 14 -4.20 -25.35 3.86
C ILE A 14 -3.88 -26.76 4.39
N ASN A 15 -4.47 -27.80 3.79
CA ASN A 15 -4.27 -29.18 4.24
C ASN A 15 -3.07 -29.85 3.55
N SER A 16 -2.91 -29.68 2.24
CA SER A 16 -1.83 -30.32 1.47
C SER A 16 -0.57 -29.48 1.32
N GLY A 17 -0.66 -28.17 1.57
CA GLY A 17 0.40 -27.21 1.24
C GLY A 17 0.58 -26.99 -0.27
N GLU A 18 -0.32 -27.53 -1.09
CA GLU A 18 -0.26 -27.43 -2.55
C GLU A 18 -0.54 -25.99 -3.01
N LEU A 19 0.28 -25.50 -3.94
CA LEU A 19 0.07 -24.21 -4.55
C LEU A 19 -1.08 -24.28 -5.57
N VAL A 20 -2.19 -23.59 -5.28
CA VAL A 20 -3.40 -23.55 -6.11
C VAL A 20 -3.33 -22.43 -7.15
N ILE A 21 -2.94 -21.22 -6.73
CA ILE A 21 -2.71 -20.08 -7.63
C ILE A 21 -1.32 -19.52 -7.38
N GLY A 22 -0.45 -19.65 -8.39
CA GLY A 22 0.99 -19.38 -8.26
C GLY A 22 1.54 -18.18 -9.02
N ASN A 23 0.84 -17.70 -10.07
CA ASN A 23 1.39 -16.72 -11.01
C ASN A 23 0.81 -15.32 -10.72
N SER A 24 1.19 -14.76 -9.58
CA SER A 24 0.76 -13.43 -9.13
C SER A 24 1.88 -12.78 -8.32
N THR A 25 1.77 -11.49 -8.06
CA THR A 25 2.72 -10.75 -7.19
C THR A 25 2.27 -10.64 -5.73
N SER A 26 1.15 -11.28 -5.38
CA SER A 26 0.59 -11.36 -4.01
C SER A 26 1.61 -11.66 -2.90
N ALA A 27 2.58 -12.54 -3.17
CA ALA A 27 3.57 -12.97 -2.20
C ALA A 27 4.90 -12.20 -2.28
N ALA A 28 4.97 -11.11 -3.06
CA ALA A 28 6.21 -10.36 -3.25
C ALA A 28 6.80 -9.88 -1.92
N ILE A 29 5.96 -9.41 -1.00
CA ILE A 29 6.36 -8.93 0.35
C ILE A 29 7.10 -9.99 1.18
N VAL A 30 6.90 -11.28 0.89
CA VAL A 30 7.59 -12.37 1.61
C VAL A 30 9.10 -12.30 1.38
N SER A 31 9.56 -11.77 0.24
CA SER A 31 10.99 -11.58 0.00
C SER A 31 11.64 -10.62 0.99
N ALA A 32 10.99 -9.50 1.35
CA ALA A 32 11.44 -8.63 2.45
C ALA A 32 11.53 -9.39 3.78
N ALA A 33 10.50 -10.16 4.12
CA ALA A 33 10.46 -10.92 5.37
C ALA A 33 11.61 -11.93 5.47
N LEU A 34 11.88 -12.68 4.39
CA LEU A 34 13.00 -13.62 4.31
C LEU A 34 14.35 -12.90 4.40
N ALA A 35 14.51 -11.74 3.75
CA ALA A 35 15.73 -10.96 3.85
C ALA A 35 15.98 -10.42 5.28
N LYS A 36 14.94 -9.98 6.00
CA LYS A 36 15.05 -9.61 7.42
C LYS A 36 15.31 -10.84 8.30
N ALA A 37 14.71 -12.00 7.99
CA ALA A 37 14.97 -13.26 8.69
C ALA A 37 16.44 -13.69 8.57
N ARG A 38 17.10 -13.47 7.42
CA ARG A 38 18.56 -13.65 7.28
C ARG A 38 19.33 -12.84 8.33
N VAL A 39 18.95 -11.58 8.54
CA VAL A 39 19.65 -10.69 9.49
C VAL A 39 19.42 -11.16 10.92
N PHE A 40 18.20 -11.60 11.25
CA PHE A 40 17.85 -12.01 12.60
C PHE A 40 18.44 -13.38 12.98
N PHE A 41 18.35 -14.39 12.11
CA PHE A 41 18.77 -15.76 12.40
C PHE A 41 20.20 -16.09 11.95
N ASP A 42 20.85 -15.17 11.24
CA ASP A 42 22.15 -15.38 10.60
C ASP A 42 22.23 -16.59 9.63
N ASP A 43 21.10 -16.97 9.01
CA ASP A 43 21.04 -18.14 8.12
C ASP A 43 20.93 -17.74 6.65
N VAL A 44 21.98 -18.06 5.88
CA VAL A 44 22.12 -17.77 4.44
C VAL A 44 21.01 -18.36 3.59
N ARG A 45 20.33 -19.42 4.04
CA ARG A 45 19.21 -20.03 3.30
C ARG A 45 18.05 -19.05 3.15
N TYR A 46 17.79 -18.21 4.16
CA TYR A 46 16.75 -17.18 4.06
C TYR A 46 17.08 -16.12 3.01
N LEU A 47 18.35 -15.70 2.93
CA LEU A 47 18.76 -14.73 1.91
C LEU A 47 18.61 -15.32 0.50
N LYS A 48 19.07 -16.56 0.32
CA LYS A 48 18.94 -17.23 -0.98
C LYS A 48 17.49 -17.34 -1.42
N ALA A 49 16.59 -17.76 -0.51
CA ALA A 49 15.16 -17.81 -0.78
C ALA A 49 14.55 -16.43 -1.04
N ALA A 50 15.00 -15.38 -0.33
CA ALA A 50 14.56 -14.01 -0.57
C ALA A 50 14.93 -13.52 -1.97
N GLU A 51 16.18 -13.71 -2.38
CA GLU A 51 16.68 -13.28 -3.69
C GLU A 51 16.00 -14.03 -4.83
N ASP A 52 15.88 -15.35 -4.71
CA ASP A 52 15.22 -16.17 -5.73
C ASP A 52 13.73 -15.84 -5.84
N SER A 53 13.07 -15.60 -4.69
CA SER A 53 11.67 -15.19 -4.67
C SER A 53 11.46 -13.80 -5.25
N LEU A 54 12.32 -12.82 -4.96
CA LEU A 54 12.16 -11.48 -5.52
C LEU A 54 12.45 -11.46 -7.02
N GLU A 55 13.48 -12.19 -7.48
CA GLU A 55 13.79 -12.28 -8.90
C GLU A 55 12.60 -12.87 -9.68
N TYR A 56 11.94 -13.91 -9.15
CA TYR A 56 10.71 -14.46 -9.75
C TYR A 56 9.61 -13.39 -9.89
N HIS A 57 9.30 -12.66 -8.81
CA HIS A 57 8.23 -11.65 -8.85
C HIS A 57 8.57 -10.46 -9.76
N ILE A 58 9.86 -10.07 -9.82
CA ILE A 58 10.32 -9.01 -10.73
C ILE A 58 10.20 -9.45 -12.19
N GLU A 59 10.61 -10.67 -12.52
CA GLU A 59 10.47 -11.18 -13.89
C GLU A 59 8.99 -11.33 -14.28
N LEU A 60 8.14 -11.79 -13.36
CA LEU A 60 6.70 -11.83 -13.57
C LEU A 60 6.12 -10.42 -13.83
N PHE A 61 6.49 -9.44 -13.01
CA PHE A 61 6.07 -8.05 -13.17
C PHE A 61 6.53 -7.46 -14.51
N LYS A 62 7.79 -7.70 -14.93
CA LYS A 62 8.31 -7.25 -16.23
C LYS A 62 7.57 -7.89 -17.42
N GLN A 63 7.19 -9.16 -17.29
CA GLN A 63 6.51 -9.90 -18.36
C GLN A 63 5.04 -9.49 -18.52
N ILE A 64 4.32 -9.30 -17.41
CA ILE A 64 2.88 -9.01 -17.44
C ILE A 64 2.61 -7.50 -17.46
N GLY A 65 3.46 -6.69 -16.83
CA GLY A 65 3.33 -5.24 -16.74
C GLY A 65 2.37 -4.72 -15.65
N ILE A 66 1.87 -5.62 -14.80
CA ILE A 66 0.98 -5.29 -13.67
C ILE A 66 1.38 -6.09 -12.43
N THR A 67 1.00 -5.58 -11.26
CA THR A 67 0.97 -6.36 -10.01
C THR A 67 -0.46 -6.76 -9.68
N ASN A 68 -0.64 -7.89 -9.01
CA ASN A 68 -1.94 -8.47 -8.72
C ASN A 68 -1.90 -9.53 -7.60
N GLY A 69 -3.07 -9.79 -7.04
CA GLY A 69 -3.37 -10.88 -6.11
C GLY A 69 -3.17 -10.54 -4.64
N GLY A 70 -2.86 -9.28 -4.30
CA GLY A 70 -2.67 -8.83 -2.91
C GLY A 70 -3.97 -8.96 -2.13
N PRO A 71 -5.04 -8.24 -2.52
CA PRO A 71 -6.35 -8.41 -1.93
C PRO A 71 -6.96 -9.77 -2.33
N GLY A 72 -7.49 -10.50 -1.35
CA GLY A 72 -8.04 -11.84 -1.56
C GLY A 72 -9.41 -11.85 -2.24
N GLU A 73 -10.11 -10.72 -2.22
CA GLU A 73 -11.51 -10.58 -2.61
C GLU A 73 -11.73 -10.03 -4.03
N ILE A 74 -10.66 -9.69 -4.76
CA ILE A 74 -10.74 -9.01 -6.07
C ILE A 74 -10.38 -9.89 -7.27
N LEU A 75 -10.49 -11.21 -7.13
CA LEU A 75 -10.28 -12.19 -8.21
C LEU A 75 -8.95 -12.03 -8.99
N GLY A 76 -7.90 -11.55 -8.32
CA GLY A 76 -6.58 -11.36 -8.94
C GLY A 76 -6.51 -10.18 -9.92
N ALA A 77 -7.42 -9.22 -9.81
CA ALA A 77 -7.35 -7.96 -10.54
C ALA A 77 -6.08 -7.16 -10.18
N PRO A 78 -5.60 -6.27 -11.07
CA PRO A 78 -4.47 -5.40 -10.76
C PRO A 78 -4.67 -4.60 -9.47
N ASP A 79 -3.63 -4.56 -8.62
CA ASP A 79 -3.69 -3.93 -7.30
C ASP A 79 -2.38 -3.27 -6.88
N SER A 80 -2.52 -2.27 -5.99
CA SER A 80 -1.40 -1.52 -5.42
C SER A 80 -0.79 -2.19 -4.20
N GLU A 81 -1.51 -3.07 -3.50
CA GLU A 81 -0.96 -3.77 -2.31
C GLU A 81 0.25 -4.63 -2.70
N SER A 82 0.13 -5.38 -3.79
CA SER A 82 1.20 -6.16 -4.39
C SER A 82 2.29 -5.27 -4.96
N ALA A 83 1.96 -4.06 -5.45
CA ALA A 83 2.93 -3.09 -5.95
C ALA A 83 3.84 -2.58 -4.82
N PHE A 84 3.24 -2.10 -3.73
CA PHE A 84 3.98 -1.61 -2.58
C PHE A 84 4.69 -2.76 -1.85
N GLY A 85 4.13 -3.96 -1.82
CA GLY A 85 4.80 -5.16 -1.30
C GLY A 85 6.05 -5.55 -2.10
N LEU A 86 6.01 -5.40 -3.44
CA LEU A 86 7.15 -5.59 -4.32
C LEU A 86 8.21 -4.50 -4.11
N LEU A 87 7.80 -3.23 -4.00
CA LEU A 87 8.71 -2.10 -3.72
C LEU A 87 9.45 -2.31 -2.39
N GLU A 88 8.73 -2.64 -1.33
CA GLU A 88 9.30 -2.90 0.00
C GLU A 88 10.36 -4.00 -0.08
N SER A 89 10.07 -5.07 -0.81
CA SER A 89 11.02 -6.18 -1.00
C SER A 89 12.27 -5.79 -1.77
N CYS A 90 12.16 -4.96 -2.81
CA CYS A 90 13.32 -4.43 -3.51
C CYS A 90 14.19 -3.57 -2.59
N VAL A 91 13.56 -2.65 -1.83
CA VAL A 91 14.29 -1.77 -0.91
C VAL A 91 14.98 -2.58 0.18
N VAL A 92 14.26 -3.49 0.85
CA VAL A 92 14.84 -4.33 1.92
C VAL A 92 15.98 -5.20 1.41
N LEU A 93 15.86 -5.82 0.23
CA LEU A 93 16.98 -6.61 -0.30
C LEU A 93 18.18 -5.75 -0.66
N TYR A 94 17.98 -4.52 -1.15
CA TYR A 94 19.07 -3.55 -1.29
C TYR A 94 19.70 -3.22 0.07
N GLU A 95 18.91 -3.01 1.13
CA GLU A 95 19.45 -2.73 2.47
C GLU A 95 20.36 -3.85 2.97
N VAL A 96 19.92 -5.10 2.82
CA VAL A 96 20.61 -6.28 3.34
C VAL A 96 21.84 -6.64 2.50
N THR A 97 21.77 -6.51 1.18
CA THR A 97 22.83 -7.02 0.27
C THR A 97 23.72 -5.93 -0.32
N LYS A 98 23.24 -4.69 -0.40
CA LYS A 98 23.82 -3.58 -1.17
C LYS A 98 24.01 -3.89 -2.66
N ALA A 99 23.32 -4.89 -3.20
CA ALA A 99 23.37 -5.20 -4.62
C ALA A 99 22.53 -4.19 -5.44
N GLU A 100 23.20 -3.44 -6.31
CA GLU A 100 22.60 -2.36 -7.12
C GLU A 100 21.41 -2.78 -7.98
N LYS A 101 21.32 -4.07 -8.36
CA LYS A 101 20.16 -4.57 -9.10
C LYS A 101 18.84 -4.35 -8.37
N TRP A 102 18.83 -4.51 -7.03
CA TRP A 102 17.63 -4.34 -6.22
C TRP A 102 17.21 -2.87 -6.13
N LEU A 103 18.18 -1.96 -6.03
CA LEU A 103 17.92 -0.52 -6.09
C LEU A 103 17.39 -0.10 -7.48
N SER A 104 17.94 -0.68 -8.55
CA SER A 104 17.45 -0.47 -9.92
C SER A 104 15.99 -0.89 -10.07
N TYR A 105 15.63 -2.07 -9.56
CA TYR A 105 14.26 -2.56 -9.57
C TYR A 105 13.33 -1.69 -8.69
N ALA A 106 13.77 -1.30 -7.49
CA ALA A 106 13.00 -0.42 -6.60
C ALA A 106 12.60 0.89 -7.30
N LYS A 107 13.51 1.53 -8.05
CA LYS A 107 13.21 2.74 -8.83
C LYS A 107 12.08 2.53 -9.83
N GLY A 108 12.11 1.42 -10.58
CA GLY A 108 11.07 1.08 -11.55
C GLY A 108 9.71 0.79 -10.90
N VAL A 109 9.72 0.02 -9.81
CA VAL A 109 8.49 -0.32 -9.07
C VAL A 109 7.89 0.91 -8.38
N ALA A 110 8.71 1.84 -7.87
CA ALA A 110 8.23 3.08 -7.28
C ALA A 110 7.46 3.96 -8.28
N TRP A 111 7.91 4.04 -9.54
CA TRP A 111 7.14 4.70 -10.59
C TRP A 111 5.79 4.03 -10.82
N TYR A 112 5.76 2.69 -10.84
CA TYR A 112 4.49 1.97 -10.92
C TYR A 112 3.60 2.22 -9.70
N CYS A 113 4.15 2.26 -8.49
CA CYS A 113 3.41 2.61 -7.27
C CYS A 113 2.79 4.00 -7.37
N SER A 114 3.51 4.99 -7.91
CA SER A 114 2.98 6.35 -8.11
C SER A 114 1.74 6.40 -8.99
N SER A 115 1.57 5.46 -9.93
CA SER A 115 0.38 5.40 -10.78
C SER A 115 -0.91 5.02 -10.04
N TRP A 116 -0.78 4.49 -8.82
CA TRP A 116 -1.90 4.18 -7.93
C TRP A 116 -2.27 5.32 -6.98
N VAL A 117 -1.50 6.42 -6.97
CA VAL A 117 -1.71 7.54 -6.05
C VAL A 117 -2.43 8.68 -6.76
N VAL A 118 -3.45 9.23 -6.11
CA VAL A 118 -4.21 10.37 -6.62
C VAL A 118 -3.34 11.62 -6.59
N SER A 119 -3.14 12.23 -7.77
CA SER A 119 -2.25 13.39 -7.97
C SER A 119 -2.99 14.73 -8.09
N TYR A 120 -4.30 14.75 -7.82
CA TYR A 120 -5.12 15.95 -7.96
C TYR A 120 -6.12 16.08 -6.79
N ALA A 121 -6.52 17.31 -6.50
CA ALA A 121 -7.56 17.62 -5.53
C ALA A 121 -8.94 17.45 -6.18
N TYR A 122 -9.63 16.35 -5.87
CA TYR A 122 -10.99 16.11 -6.34
C TYR A 122 -11.97 17.07 -5.65
N HIS A 123 -12.89 17.65 -6.43
CA HIS A 123 -13.90 18.55 -5.91
C HIS A 123 -15.14 17.77 -5.48
N PHE A 124 -15.21 17.41 -4.20
CA PHE A 124 -16.40 16.76 -3.66
C PHE A 124 -17.64 17.66 -3.69
N PRO A 125 -18.86 17.10 -3.80
CA PRO A 125 -20.09 17.86 -3.58
C PRO A 125 -20.06 18.53 -2.21
N SER A 126 -20.42 19.81 -2.10
CA SER A 126 -20.39 20.55 -0.84
C SER A 126 -21.33 19.98 0.23
N SER A 127 -22.35 19.22 -0.18
CA SER A 127 -23.27 18.49 0.69
C SER A 127 -22.74 17.14 1.18
N SER A 128 -21.65 16.63 0.60
CA SER A 128 -21.01 15.39 1.05
C SER A 128 -20.17 15.63 2.30
N GLU A 129 -19.85 14.54 3.02
CA GLU A 129 -19.09 14.65 4.26
C GLU A 129 -17.64 15.15 4.02
N PHE A 130 -16.98 14.64 2.99
CA PHE A 130 -15.63 15.08 2.62
C PHE A 130 -15.63 16.48 2.00
N GLY A 131 -16.73 16.88 1.34
CA GLY A 131 -16.95 18.28 0.93
C GLY A 131 -17.07 19.22 2.12
N ARG A 132 -17.86 18.84 3.15
CA ARG A 132 -18.00 19.60 4.41
C ARG A 132 -16.67 19.73 5.15
N LEU A 133 -15.85 18.68 5.15
CA LEU A 133 -14.56 18.62 5.82
C LEU A 133 -13.40 19.21 5.00
N ASN A 134 -13.67 19.64 3.77
CA ASN A 134 -12.70 20.17 2.81
C ASN A 134 -11.48 19.25 2.65
N ILE A 135 -11.72 17.95 2.45
CA ILE A 135 -10.67 16.93 2.27
C ILE A 135 -10.00 17.12 0.91
N ASN A 136 -8.67 17.14 0.90
CA ASN A 136 -7.87 17.14 -0.32
C ASN A 136 -7.41 15.70 -0.62
N THR A 137 -7.78 15.16 -1.79
CA THR A 137 -7.52 13.77 -2.19
C THR A 137 -6.09 13.46 -2.64
N VAL A 138 -5.24 14.47 -2.82
CA VAL A 138 -3.82 14.26 -3.17
C VAL A 138 -3.18 13.32 -2.14
N GLY A 139 -2.56 12.24 -2.61
CA GLY A 139 -1.93 11.23 -1.76
C GLY A 139 -2.82 10.05 -1.36
N SER A 140 -4.13 10.11 -1.59
CA SER A 140 -4.98 8.92 -1.43
C SER A 140 -4.61 7.84 -2.44
N VAL A 141 -4.72 6.57 -2.06
CA VAL A 141 -4.19 5.43 -2.86
C VAL A 141 -5.34 4.56 -3.36
N PHE A 142 -5.39 4.29 -4.66
CA PHE A 142 -6.29 3.26 -5.20
C PHE A 142 -5.78 1.89 -4.78
N ALA A 143 -6.63 1.10 -4.11
CA ALA A 143 -6.26 -0.24 -3.69
C ALA A 143 -6.12 -1.20 -4.88
N ASN A 144 -7.03 -1.12 -5.84
CA ASN A 144 -7.10 -1.98 -7.01
C ASN A 144 -8.05 -1.42 -8.08
N VAL A 145 -8.13 -2.07 -9.23
CA VAL A 145 -8.99 -1.62 -10.34
C VAL A 145 -10.48 -1.98 -10.19
N GLN A 146 -10.83 -2.90 -9.30
CA GLN A 146 -12.21 -3.34 -9.09
C GLN A 146 -12.95 -2.39 -8.14
N ASN A 147 -12.29 -1.95 -7.07
CA ASN A 147 -12.78 -0.96 -6.12
C ASN A 147 -12.61 0.44 -6.71
N LYS A 148 -13.71 1.12 -7.08
CA LYS A 148 -13.70 2.45 -7.71
C LYS A 148 -13.62 3.61 -6.70
N HIS A 149 -12.89 3.41 -5.61
CA HIS A 149 -12.55 4.43 -4.62
C HIS A 149 -11.05 4.38 -4.32
N SER A 150 -10.47 5.49 -3.89
CA SER A 150 -9.16 5.44 -3.22
C SER A 150 -9.35 5.22 -1.72
N ALA A 151 -8.24 5.06 -1.01
CA ALA A 151 -8.21 4.81 0.43
C ALA A 151 -7.11 5.66 1.11
N PRO A 152 -7.21 5.87 2.43
CA PRO A 152 -6.18 6.59 3.17
C PRO A 152 -4.94 5.71 3.39
N GLY A 153 -3.85 6.05 2.70
CA GLY A 153 -2.55 5.41 2.88
C GLY A 153 -2.35 4.12 2.07
N ILE A 154 -1.15 3.55 2.19
CA ILE A 154 -0.78 2.27 1.59
C ILE A 154 -1.30 1.16 2.51
N CYS A 155 -1.90 0.10 1.95
CA CYS A 155 -2.50 -0.98 2.75
C CYS A 155 -1.51 -1.56 3.75
N THR A 156 -1.76 -1.34 5.05
CA THR A 156 -0.96 -1.84 6.19
C THR A 156 0.54 -1.48 6.18
N LEU A 157 0.96 -0.48 5.41
CA LEU A 157 2.35 -0.03 5.33
C LEU A 157 2.45 1.48 5.58
N SER A 158 3.59 1.93 6.09
CA SER A 158 3.92 3.36 6.19
C SER A 158 4.28 3.97 4.84
N GLY A 159 4.98 3.21 3.99
CA GLY A 159 5.66 3.73 2.81
C GLY A 159 7.10 4.19 3.08
N ASP A 160 7.72 3.78 4.19
CA ASP A 160 9.15 4.00 4.49
C ASP A 160 10.09 3.55 3.35
N SER A 161 9.71 2.56 2.55
CA SER A 161 10.45 2.21 1.33
C SER A 161 10.64 3.38 0.36
N LEU A 162 9.67 4.29 0.23
CA LEU A 162 9.81 5.50 -0.59
C LEU A 162 10.78 6.51 0.03
N LEU A 163 10.72 6.73 1.34
CA LEU A 163 11.65 7.61 2.06
C LEU A 163 13.09 7.09 1.98
N LYS A 164 13.28 5.78 2.16
CA LYS A 164 14.57 5.12 1.97
C LYS A 164 15.06 5.23 0.53
N LEU A 165 14.18 5.04 -0.45
CA LEU A 165 14.54 5.19 -1.86
C LEU A 165 14.99 6.62 -2.17
N TYR A 166 14.31 7.65 -1.64
CA TYR A 166 14.80 9.03 -1.66
C TYR A 166 16.19 9.14 -1.03
N ARG A 167 16.40 8.57 0.17
CA ARG A 167 17.70 8.63 0.86
C ARG A 167 18.83 8.02 0.04
N TYR A 168 18.57 6.93 -0.68
CA TYR A 168 19.54 6.23 -1.53
C TYR A 168 19.80 6.89 -2.88
N THR A 169 18.79 7.55 -3.47
CA THR A 169 18.86 8.08 -4.85
C THR A 169 18.97 9.59 -4.93
N LYS A 170 18.49 10.30 -3.90
CA LYS A 170 18.31 11.77 -3.84
C LYS A 170 17.34 12.34 -4.89
N HIS A 171 16.49 11.49 -5.47
CA HIS A 171 15.42 11.90 -6.36
C HIS A 171 14.23 12.40 -5.53
N GLU A 172 13.94 13.70 -5.61
CA GLU A 172 12.95 14.38 -4.77
C GLU A 172 11.52 13.87 -4.99
N GLU A 173 11.23 13.32 -6.17
CA GLU A 173 9.91 12.79 -6.53
C GLU A 173 9.47 11.65 -5.59
N TYR A 174 10.40 10.88 -5.04
CA TYR A 174 10.09 9.85 -4.05
C TYR A 174 9.73 10.44 -2.69
N LEU A 175 10.36 11.56 -2.31
CA LEU A 175 10.04 12.28 -1.07
C LEU A 175 8.69 12.98 -1.19
N ASP A 176 8.41 13.61 -2.32
CA ASP A 176 7.12 14.25 -2.59
C ASP A 176 5.99 13.22 -2.56
N LEU A 177 6.18 12.07 -3.22
CA LEU A 177 5.18 11.00 -3.24
C LEU A 177 4.85 10.49 -1.83
N ILE A 178 5.85 10.24 -0.98
CA ILE A 178 5.58 9.76 0.38
C ILE A 178 4.97 10.85 1.27
N LYS A 179 5.34 12.13 1.07
CA LYS A 179 4.69 13.26 1.76
C LYS A 179 3.22 13.37 1.42
N ASP A 180 2.88 13.29 0.13
CA ASP A 180 1.50 13.32 -0.33
C ASP A 180 0.68 12.21 0.36
N ILE A 181 1.17 10.97 0.30
CA ILE A 181 0.49 9.82 0.92
C ILE A 181 0.35 10.00 2.44
N ALA A 182 1.46 10.30 3.12
CA ALA A 182 1.51 10.30 4.58
C ALA A 182 0.71 11.46 5.19
N TYR A 183 0.66 12.63 4.53
CA TYR A 183 -0.15 13.77 4.98
C TYR A 183 -1.63 13.66 4.58
N PHE A 184 -1.98 12.77 3.66
CA PHE A 184 -3.37 12.47 3.36
C PHE A 184 -4.06 11.77 4.54
N ILE A 185 -3.43 10.74 5.11
CA ILE A 185 -4.05 9.82 6.10
C ILE A 185 -4.72 10.55 7.28
N PRO A 186 -4.07 11.53 7.95
CA PRO A 186 -4.67 12.21 9.09
C PRO A 186 -5.94 13.00 8.78
N GLN A 187 -6.16 13.39 7.50
CA GLN A 187 -7.38 14.10 7.10
C GLN A 187 -8.64 13.25 7.29
N CYS A 188 -8.50 11.91 7.25
CA CYS A 188 -9.58 10.93 7.32
C CYS A 188 -9.82 10.38 8.75
N VAL A 189 -9.18 10.95 9.77
CA VAL A 189 -9.38 10.54 11.17
C VAL A 189 -10.59 11.24 11.76
N SER A 190 -11.57 10.48 12.23
CA SER A 190 -12.66 11.04 13.04
C SER A 190 -12.11 11.47 14.40
N THR A 191 -12.37 12.71 14.80
CA THR A 191 -11.96 13.25 16.11
C THR A 191 -13.15 13.91 16.81
N GLU A 192 -13.02 14.20 18.11
CA GLU A 192 -14.07 14.93 18.84
C GLU A 192 -14.34 16.33 18.26
N THR A 193 -13.29 17.02 17.79
CA THR A 193 -13.39 18.38 17.23
C THR A 193 -13.69 18.40 15.73
N LYS A 194 -13.34 17.33 15.01
CA LYS A 194 -13.60 17.14 13.58
C LYS A 194 -14.19 15.73 13.37
N PRO A 195 -15.44 15.49 13.79
CA PRO A 195 -16.08 14.19 13.63
C PRO A 195 -16.37 13.92 12.15
N ILE A 196 -16.29 12.64 11.78
CA ILE A 196 -16.74 12.14 10.47
C ILE A 196 -18.07 11.39 10.67
N TYR A 197 -19.07 11.70 9.84
CA TYR A 197 -20.38 11.04 9.83
C TYR A 197 -20.51 10.11 8.63
N SER A 198 -21.00 8.89 8.87
CA SER A 198 -21.25 7.91 7.82
C SER A 198 -22.49 8.24 7.00
N TRP A 199 -22.55 7.73 5.77
CA TRP A 199 -23.74 7.73 4.91
C TRP A 199 -24.81 6.72 5.34
N ASP A 200 -24.64 6.04 6.48
CA ASP A 200 -25.62 5.07 6.97
C ASP A 200 -26.98 5.74 7.19
N SER A 201 -28.05 4.95 7.27
CA SER A 201 -29.38 5.45 7.56
C SER A 201 -29.89 4.91 8.91
N PRO A 202 -29.93 5.74 9.98
CA PRO A 202 -29.49 7.15 10.05
C PRO A 202 -27.96 7.31 10.08
N PRO A 203 -27.42 8.50 9.73
CA PRO A 203 -25.98 8.78 9.78
C PRO A 203 -25.40 8.53 11.17
N LYS A 204 -24.24 7.90 11.23
CA LYS A 204 -23.55 7.60 12.49
C LYS A 204 -22.25 8.37 12.56
N GLN A 205 -21.98 8.99 13.71
CA GLN A 205 -20.66 9.52 13.98
C GLN A 205 -19.67 8.35 14.12
N LEU A 206 -18.59 8.38 13.36
CA LEU A 206 -17.48 7.47 13.54
C LEU A 206 -16.82 7.77 14.90
N PRO A 207 -16.53 6.75 15.74
CA PRO A 207 -15.81 6.94 16.98
C PRO A 207 -14.47 7.68 16.79
N ALA A 208 -14.00 8.38 17.83
CA ALA A 208 -12.72 9.06 17.76
C ALA A 208 -11.57 8.06 17.47
N GLY A 209 -10.69 8.42 16.55
CA GLY A 209 -9.59 7.59 16.07
C GLY A 209 -9.95 6.66 14.90
N TYR A 210 -11.23 6.50 14.56
CA TYR A 210 -11.63 5.63 13.45
C TYR A 210 -11.27 6.25 12.11
N ILE A 211 -10.82 5.39 11.20
CA ILE A 211 -10.58 5.72 9.79
C ILE A 211 -11.31 4.71 8.93
N CYS A 212 -12.23 5.18 8.09
CA CYS A 212 -12.82 4.37 7.05
C CYS A 212 -11.88 4.28 5.83
N GLU A 213 -11.85 3.15 5.15
CA GLU A 213 -11.07 2.96 3.92
C GLU A 213 -11.63 3.70 2.69
N ARG A 214 -12.78 4.36 2.81
CA ARG A 214 -13.43 5.03 1.66
C ARG A 214 -12.91 6.45 1.47
N VAL A 215 -12.33 6.68 0.30
CA VAL A 215 -12.20 7.99 -0.33
C VAL A 215 -12.96 7.93 -1.66
N ASN A 216 -14.27 8.12 -1.57
CA ASN A 216 -15.17 7.82 -2.67
C ASN A 216 -15.32 8.99 -3.64
N MET A 217 -14.56 8.97 -4.74
CA MET A 217 -14.55 10.00 -5.80
C MET A 217 -15.45 9.65 -6.99
N SER A 218 -16.22 8.56 -6.92
CA SER A 218 -17.10 8.10 -8.01
C SER A 218 -18.48 7.68 -7.49
N ASP A 219 -19.42 7.52 -8.41
CA ASP A 219 -20.79 7.08 -8.14
C ASP A 219 -20.93 5.55 -8.03
N TRP A 220 -19.82 4.81 -7.96
CA TRP A 220 -19.81 3.34 -7.89
C TRP A 220 -20.63 2.77 -6.72
N GLU A 221 -20.62 3.45 -5.58
CA GLU A 221 -21.43 3.08 -4.42
C GLU A 221 -22.77 3.83 -4.35
N GLY A 222 -23.14 4.57 -5.39
CA GLY A 222 -24.31 5.46 -5.45
C GLY A 222 -23.93 6.93 -5.49
N PHE A 223 -24.70 7.73 -6.23
CA PHE A 223 -24.47 9.18 -6.36
C PHE A 223 -24.50 9.91 -5.01
N GLU A 224 -25.35 9.45 -4.09
CA GLU A 224 -25.49 10.00 -2.75
C GLU A 224 -24.29 9.70 -1.83
N ARG A 225 -23.39 8.80 -2.25
CA ARG A 225 -22.25 8.33 -1.47
C ARG A 225 -20.92 8.93 -1.90
N VAL A 226 -20.90 9.73 -2.97
CA VAL A 226 -19.71 10.48 -3.39
C VAL A 226 -19.28 11.40 -2.25
N GLY A 227 -18.02 11.30 -1.84
CA GLY A 227 -17.46 12.07 -0.72
C GLY A 227 -17.98 11.64 0.66
N GLY A 228 -18.58 10.45 0.80
CA GLY A 228 -18.96 9.91 2.10
C GLY A 228 -18.13 8.68 2.50
N VAL A 229 -18.47 8.13 3.66
CA VAL A 229 -17.90 6.91 4.23
C VAL A 229 -18.98 6.05 4.86
N PHE A 230 -18.74 4.75 5.07
CA PHE A 230 -19.58 3.92 5.94
C PHE A 230 -19.02 3.89 7.37
N CYS A 231 -19.84 3.52 8.36
CA CYS A 231 -19.36 3.37 9.74
C CYS A 231 -18.55 2.08 9.90
N GLY A 232 -17.22 2.17 9.78
CA GLY A 232 -16.31 1.05 10.03
C GLY A 232 -14.88 1.52 10.32
N THR A 233 -14.21 0.77 11.19
CA THR A 233 -12.74 0.79 11.34
C THR A 233 -12.12 -0.08 10.25
N CYS A 234 -10.93 0.27 9.79
CA CYS A 234 -10.24 -0.51 8.78
C CYS A 234 -8.71 -0.36 8.88
N TRP A 235 -7.99 -1.08 8.02
CA TRP A 235 -6.53 -1.07 7.91
C TRP A 235 -5.85 0.31 7.79
N PRO A 236 -6.49 1.41 7.31
CA PRO A 236 -5.84 2.73 7.28
C PRO A 236 -5.40 3.23 8.65
N GLU A 237 -6.01 2.75 9.73
CA GLU A 237 -5.59 3.04 11.11
C GLU A 237 -4.18 2.51 11.38
N THR A 238 -3.88 1.30 10.89
CA THR A 238 -2.53 0.71 10.93
C THR A 238 -1.56 1.56 10.10
N SER A 239 -1.95 1.93 8.88
CA SER A 239 -1.11 2.76 8.00
C SER A 239 -0.81 4.13 8.63
N LEU A 240 -1.76 4.75 9.32
CA LEU A 240 -1.55 5.99 10.07
C LEU A 240 -0.50 5.81 11.17
N ILE A 241 -0.67 4.79 12.01
CA ILE A 241 0.22 4.56 13.16
C ILE A 241 1.63 4.25 12.68
N LEU A 242 1.79 3.41 11.65
CA LEU A 242 3.08 3.12 11.04
C LEU A 242 3.70 4.37 10.40
N SER A 243 2.93 5.14 9.63
CA SER A 243 3.41 6.40 9.03
C SER A 243 3.87 7.39 10.10
N TYR A 244 3.14 7.50 11.21
CA TYR A 244 3.55 8.35 12.32
C TYR A 244 4.85 7.88 12.98
N ALA A 245 4.96 6.58 13.25
CA ALA A 245 6.12 6.00 13.92
C ALA A 245 7.39 6.04 13.06
N GLU A 246 7.28 5.76 11.77
CA GLU A 246 8.41 5.53 10.87
C GLU A 246 8.77 6.77 10.02
N LEU A 247 7.82 7.66 9.76
CA LEU A 247 8.03 8.80 8.85
C LEU A 247 7.97 10.14 9.55
N MET A 248 6.93 10.38 10.37
CA MET A 248 6.66 11.73 10.89
C MET A 248 7.65 12.21 11.96
N THR A 249 8.59 11.34 12.37
CA THR A 249 9.71 11.68 13.25
C THR A 249 10.97 12.11 12.47
N GLU A 250 10.96 11.94 11.15
CA GLU A 250 12.11 12.18 10.28
C GLU A 250 12.16 13.65 9.82
N ARG A 251 13.36 14.23 9.81
CA ARG A 251 13.54 15.65 9.51
C ARG A 251 13.07 16.01 8.09
N GLU A 252 13.27 15.11 7.14
CA GLU A 252 12.86 15.30 5.75
C GLU A 252 11.34 15.35 5.59
N MET A 253 10.59 14.78 6.54
CA MET A 253 9.13 14.71 6.58
C MET A 253 8.50 15.87 7.36
N LEU A 254 9.26 16.88 7.76
CA LEU A 254 8.72 18.10 8.38
C LEU A 254 8.44 19.17 7.29
N PRO A 255 7.43 20.05 7.51
CA PRO A 255 7.14 21.18 6.62
C PRO A 255 8.29 22.20 6.50
#